data_AF-A0A3D5R0P4-F1
#
_entry.id   AF-A0A3D5R0P4-F1
#
_cell.length_a   1.000
_cell.length_b   1.000
_cell.length_c   1.000
_cell.angle_alpha   90.00
_cell.angle_beta   90.00
_cell.angle_gamma   90.00
#
_symmetry.space_group_name_H-M   'P 1'
#
loop_
_entity.id
_entity.type
_entity.pdbx_description
1 polymer ?
#
loop_
_entity_poly.entity_id
_entity_poly.type
_entity_poly.pdbx_seq_one_letter_code
_entity_poly.pdbx_strand_id
1 'polypeptide(L)'
;MSRDAVGIIGSAPYFAVRYRHPGFGKEYLFNGDSRFFEKERGEALMRKLRLITARNRITHELLNAIFMRQRDYFHSGNPLDLKPLSRAELALTIKAGNGADPVIDASRISRLISGKTVVVPSGRERPLKFFFPAGREIHRRAISALMDEERKELSAGKLKRPLNDGEIRDRLKERHGLAITRRQVGFCRKELGIPNLYWRGKDGVYSAERRRFSAACRLDIASVKKNAPAKPGIYELSLADVQIEYPGGADSVFYIGSTGNIGKRLKEHLKPYNKNGGIREYLGKYDCFFKYIVLEAGWQNEEKKLYDLFAVDFGAPPRCNMASPRGRREGTVMKILIIEDNPDHAELASLALDPHFEVCLLESGEDALRYLEGMARDAWPAAILLDHSLPEMDGLTVLDRIIKRGYDVPVIMVTGQGNESIAVEAMKKGAYDYVVKSGDYRVALPSVVYKAVKQHELATEKARLALDLERLVITDDLTGLFNRRYFYRKLDEEAVRAKRQNGKLSLILFDLDHFKEYNDTFGHIEGDRALKEVGRIILSSIRDKVDSGCRYGGDEFAVILPGADMEHASAVAGRIQRSVREKKMGNVGISAGIAEYNPESGMEDFIKTADDALYEAKKLKGRGVNIK
;
A
#
# COMPACT_ATOMS: atom_id res chain seq x y z
N MET A 1 0.24 -41.14 3.12
CA MET A 1 -0.87 -40.46 2.42
C MET A 1 -1.98 -40.17 3.44
N SER A 2 -2.01 -38.99 4.07
CA SER A 2 -2.83 -38.75 5.28
C SER A 2 -3.62 -37.43 5.27
N ARG A 3 -4.26 -37.04 4.16
CA ARG A 3 -5.11 -35.83 4.13
C ARG A 3 -6.35 -36.05 3.27
N ASP A 4 -7.46 -35.49 3.72
CA ASP A 4 -8.73 -35.36 2.97
C ASP A 4 -8.45 -34.91 1.54
N ALA A 5 -8.60 -35.79 0.57
CA ALA A 5 -8.31 -35.48 -0.82
C ALA A 5 -9.63 -35.21 -1.55
N VAL A 6 -9.76 -33.97 -2.04
CA VAL A 6 -10.84 -33.58 -2.94
C VAL A 6 -10.28 -33.62 -4.37
N GLY A 7 -10.56 -34.69 -5.11
CA GLY A 7 -10.25 -34.81 -6.53
C GLY A 7 -11.28 -34.08 -7.40
N ILE A 8 -10.92 -33.61 -8.59
CA ILE A 8 -11.91 -33.29 -9.64
C ILE A 8 -11.67 -34.28 -10.78
N ILE A 9 -12.73 -34.95 -11.24
CA ILE A 9 -12.71 -35.88 -12.37
C ILE A 9 -13.61 -35.31 -13.47
N GLY A 10 -13.13 -35.25 -14.70
CA GLY A 10 -13.96 -34.98 -15.87
C GLY A 10 -13.40 -33.92 -16.83
N SER A 11 -13.86 -33.99 -18.08
CA SER A 11 -13.71 -32.97 -19.12
C SER A 11 -15.10 -32.47 -19.52
N ALA A 12 -15.17 -31.26 -20.09
CA ALA A 12 -16.42 -30.56 -20.38
C ALA A 12 -17.45 -31.42 -21.16
N PRO A 13 -18.76 -31.31 -20.86
CA PRO A 13 -19.39 -30.32 -19.98
C PRO A 13 -19.59 -30.79 -18.52
N TYR A 14 -19.05 -31.94 -18.12
CA TYR A 14 -19.35 -32.57 -16.83
C TYR A 14 -18.12 -32.61 -15.91
N PHE A 15 -18.16 -31.90 -14.78
CA PHE A 15 -17.13 -31.96 -13.74
C PHE A 15 -17.67 -32.59 -12.47
N ALA A 16 -16.98 -33.63 -11.99
CA ALA A 16 -17.27 -34.36 -10.77
C ALA A 16 -16.26 -33.98 -9.66
N VAL A 17 -16.72 -33.55 -8.50
CA VAL A 17 -15.87 -33.44 -7.30
C VAL A 17 -15.82 -34.81 -6.61
N ARG A 18 -14.63 -35.38 -6.44
CA ARG A 18 -14.34 -36.63 -5.72
C ARG A 18 -13.94 -36.30 -4.29
N TYR A 19 -14.78 -36.58 -3.30
CA TYR A 19 -14.41 -36.41 -1.88
C TYR A 19 -14.00 -37.76 -1.28
N ARG A 20 -12.78 -37.85 -0.73
CA ARG A 20 -12.28 -39.02 0.00
C ARG A 20 -11.83 -38.61 1.41
N HIS A 21 -12.48 -39.18 2.43
CA HIS A 21 -12.10 -39.04 3.84
C HIS A 21 -11.82 -40.43 4.44
N PRO A 22 -10.71 -40.63 5.18
CA PRO A 22 -10.25 -41.96 5.63
C PRO A 22 -11.28 -42.75 6.43
N GLY A 23 -12.13 -42.08 7.21
CA GLY A 23 -13.14 -42.72 8.07
C GLY A 23 -14.41 -43.26 7.40
N PHE A 24 -14.60 -43.13 6.08
CA PHE A 24 -15.89 -43.47 5.43
C PHE A 24 -15.83 -44.62 4.41
N GLY A 25 -14.65 -45.12 4.05
CA GLY A 25 -14.49 -46.27 3.14
C GLY A 25 -15.14 -46.15 1.74
N LYS A 26 -15.74 -45.00 1.38
CA LYS A 26 -16.46 -44.78 0.12
C LYS A 26 -16.09 -43.43 -0.51
N GLU A 27 -16.17 -43.39 -1.83
CA GLU A 27 -15.92 -42.20 -2.64
C GLU A 27 -17.23 -41.51 -3.02
N TYR A 28 -17.25 -40.18 -2.98
CA TYR A 28 -18.42 -39.38 -3.34
C TYR A 28 -18.11 -38.52 -4.56
N LEU A 29 -18.99 -38.54 -5.56
CA LEU A 29 -18.86 -37.88 -6.85
C LEU A 29 -19.93 -36.76 -6.99
N PHE A 30 -19.53 -35.50 -7.18
CA PHE A 30 -20.45 -34.36 -7.29
C PHE A 30 -20.39 -33.70 -8.67
N ASN A 31 -21.39 -33.93 -9.53
CA ASN A 31 -21.52 -33.25 -10.84
C ASN A 31 -22.18 -31.85 -10.73
N GLY A 32 -21.54 -30.84 -11.31
CA GLY A 32 -21.97 -29.42 -11.29
C GLY A 32 -23.19 -29.04 -12.15
N ASP A 33 -23.98 -30.00 -12.62
CA ASP A 33 -25.27 -29.74 -13.28
C ASP A 33 -26.40 -30.26 -12.38
N SER A 34 -27.06 -29.35 -11.68
CA SER A 34 -28.23 -29.64 -10.84
C SER A 34 -29.45 -30.15 -11.65
N ARG A 35 -29.31 -30.30 -12.97
CA ARG A 35 -30.32 -30.90 -13.86
C ARG A 35 -30.13 -32.40 -14.13
N PHE A 36 -28.95 -32.97 -13.85
CA PHE A 36 -28.68 -34.41 -14.05
C PHE A 36 -28.36 -35.18 -12.76
N PHE A 37 -28.40 -34.52 -11.60
CA PHE A 37 -28.85 -35.23 -10.41
C PHE A 37 -30.36 -35.36 -10.52
N GLU A 38 -30.86 -36.57 -10.79
CA GLU A 38 -32.25 -36.91 -10.44
C GLU A 38 -32.51 -36.30 -9.06
N LYS A 39 -33.47 -35.38 -8.99
CA LYS A 39 -33.78 -34.58 -7.79
C LYS A 39 -33.85 -35.47 -6.53
N GLU A 40 -34.31 -36.71 -6.71
CA GLU A 40 -34.33 -37.79 -5.72
C GLU A 40 -32.94 -38.25 -5.23
N ARG A 41 -31.93 -38.42 -6.08
CA ARG A 41 -30.56 -38.82 -5.69
C ARG A 41 -29.82 -37.72 -4.93
N GLY A 42 -30.03 -36.45 -5.31
CA GLY A 42 -29.48 -35.29 -4.60
C GLY A 42 -30.07 -35.13 -3.21
N GLU A 43 -31.38 -35.29 -3.08
CA GLU A 43 -32.07 -35.30 -1.78
C GLU A 43 -31.71 -36.51 -0.91
N ALA A 44 -31.52 -37.69 -1.51
CA ALA A 44 -31.09 -38.89 -0.80
C ALA A 44 -29.65 -38.76 -0.27
N LEU A 45 -28.74 -38.15 -1.04
CA LEU A 45 -27.38 -37.84 -0.61
C LEU A 45 -27.37 -36.78 0.49
N MET A 46 -28.17 -35.71 0.35
CA MET A 46 -28.33 -34.69 1.40
C MET A 46 -28.96 -35.28 2.67
N ARG A 47 -29.90 -36.23 2.56
CA ARG A 47 -30.42 -37.02 3.70
C ARG A 47 -29.33 -37.87 4.34
N LYS A 48 -28.48 -38.54 3.56
CA LYS A 48 -27.33 -39.33 4.09
C LYS A 48 -26.25 -38.45 4.72
N LEU A 49 -25.99 -37.26 4.19
CA LEU A 49 -25.05 -36.29 4.78
C LEU A 49 -25.62 -35.61 6.03
N ARG A 50 -26.95 -35.37 6.09
CA ARG A 50 -27.67 -34.92 7.30
C ARG A 50 -27.50 -35.89 8.47
N LEU A 51 -27.34 -37.19 8.20
CA LEU A 51 -27.21 -38.22 9.22
C LEU A 51 -25.84 -38.26 9.92
N ILE A 52 -24.83 -37.46 9.52
CA ILE A 52 -23.45 -37.68 9.98
C ILE A 52 -22.77 -36.48 10.67
N THR A 53 -22.97 -35.20 10.29
CA THR A 53 -22.61 -33.99 11.11
C THR A 53 -22.79 -32.66 10.33
N ALA A 54 -23.12 -31.56 11.03
CA ALA A 54 -23.27 -30.21 10.46
C ALA A 54 -22.03 -29.69 9.69
N ARG A 55 -20.82 -30.10 10.10
CA ARG A 55 -19.53 -29.71 9.47
C ARG A 55 -19.42 -30.14 8.01
N ASN A 56 -19.94 -31.33 7.68
CA ASN A 56 -19.84 -31.89 6.33
C ASN A 56 -20.78 -31.17 5.36
N ARG A 57 -21.98 -30.80 5.83
CA ARG A 57 -22.93 -29.97 5.09
C ARG A 57 -22.32 -28.60 4.73
N ILE A 58 -21.71 -27.92 5.70
CA ILE A 58 -21.08 -26.61 5.47
C ILE A 58 -19.92 -26.72 4.47
N THR A 59 -19.12 -27.78 4.56
CA THR A 59 -18.00 -28.00 3.62
C THR A 59 -18.50 -28.24 2.20
N HIS A 60 -19.62 -28.94 2.02
CA HIS A 60 -20.25 -29.15 0.72
C HIS A 60 -20.76 -27.84 0.10
N GLU A 61 -21.54 -27.06 0.86
CA GLU A 61 -22.05 -25.76 0.39
C GLU A 61 -20.90 -24.80 0.02
N LEU A 62 -19.83 -24.82 0.81
CA LEU A 62 -18.64 -24.01 0.55
C LEU A 62 -17.96 -24.37 -0.77
N LEU A 63 -17.74 -25.66 -1.02
CA LEU A 63 -17.11 -26.13 -2.26
C LEU A 63 -17.97 -25.82 -3.48
N ASN A 64 -19.29 -26.02 -3.39
CA ASN A 64 -20.23 -25.66 -4.45
C ASN A 64 -20.18 -24.15 -4.76
N ALA A 65 -20.19 -23.31 -3.72
CA ALA A 65 -20.17 -21.86 -3.90
C ALA A 65 -18.85 -21.38 -4.54
N ILE A 66 -17.70 -21.96 -4.14
CA ILE A 66 -16.40 -21.69 -4.77
C ILE A 66 -16.43 -22.12 -6.24
N PHE A 67 -16.92 -23.33 -6.52
CA PHE A 67 -16.98 -23.88 -7.87
C PHE A 67 -17.86 -23.01 -8.79
N MET A 68 -19.05 -22.65 -8.34
CA MET A 68 -19.97 -21.81 -9.11
C MET A 68 -19.37 -20.44 -9.38
N ARG A 69 -18.66 -19.85 -8.41
CA ARG A 69 -18.02 -18.55 -8.58
C ARG A 69 -16.80 -18.58 -9.50
N GLN A 70 -16.03 -19.67 -9.46
CA GLN A 70 -14.77 -19.85 -10.21
C GLN A 70 -14.92 -20.77 -11.42
N ARG A 71 -16.15 -20.93 -11.93
CA ARG A 71 -16.50 -21.88 -12.99
C ARG A 71 -15.60 -21.73 -14.22
N ASP A 72 -15.32 -20.50 -14.63
CA ASP A 72 -14.55 -20.20 -15.83
C ASP A 72 -13.09 -20.70 -15.71
N TYR A 73 -12.45 -20.51 -14.55
CA TYR A 73 -11.15 -21.09 -14.25
C TYR A 73 -11.16 -22.62 -14.26
N PHE A 74 -12.20 -23.25 -13.70
CA PHE A 74 -12.28 -24.71 -13.68
C PHE A 74 -12.46 -25.29 -15.10
N HIS A 75 -13.07 -24.55 -16.02
CA HIS A 75 -13.16 -24.94 -17.43
C HIS A 75 -11.84 -24.77 -18.18
N SER A 76 -11.21 -23.60 -18.06
CA SER A 76 -10.04 -23.24 -18.87
C SER A 76 -8.71 -23.72 -18.28
N GLY A 77 -8.66 -23.90 -16.97
CA GLY A 77 -7.41 -24.05 -16.21
C GLY A 77 -6.53 -22.79 -16.19
N ASN A 78 -6.98 -21.69 -16.81
CA ASN A 78 -6.22 -20.46 -16.93
C ASN A 78 -6.43 -19.57 -15.68
N PRO A 79 -5.37 -19.26 -14.91
CA PRO A 79 -5.47 -18.42 -13.72
C PRO A 79 -6.04 -17.01 -13.94
N LEU A 80 -6.15 -16.55 -15.18
CA LEU A 80 -6.79 -15.27 -15.54
C LEU A 80 -8.32 -15.32 -15.48
N ASP A 81 -8.91 -16.50 -15.56
CA ASP A 81 -10.37 -16.68 -15.51
C ASP A 81 -10.90 -16.79 -14.08
N LEU A 82 -10.03 -16.57 -13.08
CA LEU A 82 -10.44 -16.46 -11.70
C LEU A 82 -11.12 -15.11 -11.45
N LYS A 83 -12.27 -15.16 -10.78
CA LYS A 83 -13.03 -13.99 -10.36
C LYS A 83 -12.64 -13.57 -8.94
N PRO A 84 -12.69 -12.27 -8.61
CA PRO A 84 -12.51 -11.83 -7.23
C PRO A 84 -13.55 -12.50 -6.33
N LEU A 85 -13.08 -13.07 -5.23
CA LEU A 85 -13.95 -13.75 -4.27
C LEU A 85 -13.43 -13.54 -2.85
N SER A 86 -14.18 -12.79 -2.05
CA SER A 86 -13.90 -12.66 -0.63
C SER A 86 -14.60 -13.76 0.17
N ARG A 87 -14.05 -14.08 1.35
CA ARG A 87 -14.67 -15.03 2.29
C ARG A 87 -15.99 -14.51 2.86
N ALA A 88 -16.11 -13.18 3.00
CA ALA A 88 -17.31 -12.53 3.52
C ALA A 88 -18.48 -12.62 2.52
N GLU A 89 -18.23 -12.31 1.25
CA GLU A 89 -19.22 -12.48 0.17
C GLU A 89 -19.68 -13.95 0.08
N LEU A 90 -18.74 -14.90 0.15
CA LEU A 90 -19.08 -16.31 0.10
C LEU A 90 -19.93 -16.76 1.30
N ALA A 91 -19.67 -16.22 2.49
CA ALA A 91 -20.50 -16.48 3.67
C ALA A 91 -21.94 -15.96 3.49
N LEU A 92 -22.12 -14.79 2.91
CA LEU A 92 -23.43 -14.22 2.60
C LEU A 92 -24.17 -15.07 1.55
N THR A 93 -23.48 -15.52 0.50
CA THR A 93 -24.06 -16.40 -0.52
C THR A 93 -24.52 -17.73 0.06
N ILE A 94 -23.72 -18.35 0.93
CA ILE A 94 -24.10 -19.61 1.59
C ILE A 94 -25.28 -19.40 2.54
N LYS A 95 -25.33 -18.26 3.26
CA LYS A 95 -26.46 -17.88 4.14
C LYS A 95 -27.78 -17.70 3.40
N ALA A 96 -27.74 -17.19 2.17
CA ALA A 96 -28.93 -16.94 1.36
C ALA A 96 -29.53 -18.20 0.70
N GLY A 97 -28.82 -19.34 0.68
CA GLY A 97 -29.33 -20.58 0.11
C GLY A 97 -30.36 -21.29 1.01
N ASN A 98 -31.31 -22.02 0.39
CA ASN A 98 -32.45 -22.73 1.02
C ASN A 98 -32.09 -23.85 2.03
N GLY A 99 -30.89 -23.86 2.60
CA GLY A 99 -30.43 -24.83 3.58
C GLY A 99 -29.26 -24.35 4.45
N ALA A 100 -29.12 -23.05 4.69
CA ALA A 100 -27.96 -22.50 5.39
C ALA A 100 -27.91 -22.85 6.88
N ASP A 101 -26.71 -23.16 7.38
CA ASP A 101 -26.39 -23.11 8.81
C ASP A 101 -26.26 -21.63 9.21
N PRO A 102 -27.08 -21.11 10.15
CA PRO A 102 -27.10 -19.69 10.52
C PRO A 102 -25.76 -19.18 11.08
N VAL A 103 -24.85 -20.08 11.45
CA VAL A 103 -23.60 -19.78 12.16
C VAL A 103 -22.36 -19.79 11.23
N ILE A 104 -22.52 -19.64 9.90
CA ILE A 104 -21.39 -19.52 8.97
C ILE A 104 -20.90 -18.07 8.83
N ASP A 105 -19.60 -17.85 9.04
CA ASP A 105 -18.94 -16.54 8.89
C ASP A 105 -17.56 -16.68 8.20
N ALA A 106 -16.93 -15.55 7.90
CA ALA A 106 -15.63 -15.53 7.21
C ALA A 106 -14.50 -16.22 8.00
N SER A 107 -14.53 -16.19 9.34
CA SER A 107 -13.55 -16.85 10.22
C SER A 107 -13.71 -18.37 10.18
N ARG A 108 -14.96 -18.84 10.22
CA ARG A 108 -15.30 -20.26 10.13
C ARG A 108 -14.98 -20.83 8.75
N ILE A 109 -15.23 -20.07 7.68
CA ILE A 109 -14.78 -20.42 6.33
C ILE A 109 -13.25 -20.51 6.28
N SER A 110 -12.53 -19.53 6.83
CA SER A 110 -11.06 -19.55 6.88
C SER A 110 -10.51 -20.81 7.58
N ARG A 111 -11.10 -21.17 8.73
CA ARG A 111 -10.75 -22.40 9.47
C ARG A 111 -11.07 -23.67 8.68
N LEU A 112 -12.19 -23.70 7.94
CA LEU A 112 -12.58 -24.87 7.13
C LEU A 112 -11.69 -25.09 5.91
N ILE A 113 -11.21 -24.03 5.26
CA ILE A 113 -10.33 -24.14 4.07
C ILE A 113 -8.84 -24.30 4.42
N SER A 114 -8.43 -23.98 5.65
CA SER A 114 -7.03 -24.03 6.06
C SER A 114 -6.48 -25.45 5.94
N GLY A 115 -5.33 -25.59 5.28
CA GLY A 115 -4.67 -26.88 5.08
C GLY A 115 -5.36 -27.84 4.09
N LYS A 116 -6.44 -27.42 3.44
CA LYS A 116 -7.17 -28.23 2.44
C LYS A 116 -6.80 -27.87 1.01
N THR A 117 -6.86 -28.87 0.14
CA THR A 117 -6.48 -28.80 -1.26
C THR A 117 -7.58 -29.41 -2.14
N VAL A 118 -7.60 -28.99 -3.40
CA VAL A 118 -8.46 -29.53 -4.45
C VAL A 118 -7.57 -29.85 -5.64
N VAL A 119 -7.71 -31.04 -6.20
CA VAL A 119 -7.09 -31.40 -7.48
C VAL A 119 -7.93 -30.76 -8.58
N VAL A 120 -7.34 -29.86 -9.36
CA VAL A 120 -8.02 -29.21 -10.49
C VAL A 120 -8.01 -30.12 -11.74
N PRO A 121 -8.84 -29.87 -12.78
CA PRO A 121 -8.91 -30.72 -13.97
C PRO A 121 -7.58 -30.99 -14.69
N SER A 122 -6.57 -30.12 -14.51
CA SER A 122 -5.20 -30.36 -14.99
C SER A 122 -4.43 -31.44 -14.22
N GLY A 123 -5.06 -32.13 -13.25
CA GLY A 123 -4.44 -33.11 -12.37
C GLY A 123 -3.56 -32.51 -11.27
N ARG A 124 -3.40 -31.18 -11.24
CA ARG A 124 -2.58 -30.48 -10.24
C ARG A 124 -3.35 -30.25 -8.94
N GLU A 125 -2.68 -30.46 -7.82
CA GLU A 125 -3.23 -30.12 -6.51
C GLU A 125 -3.08 -28.61 -6.23
N ARG A 126 -4.18 -27.95 -5.86
CA ARG A 126 -4.22 -26.52 -5.53
C ARG A 126 -4.80 -26.31 -4.12
N PRO A 127 -4.16 -25.48 -3.27
CA PRO A 127 -4.76 -25.08 -2.00
C PRO A 127 -6.11 -24.38 -2.21
N LEU A 128 -7.11 -24.64 -1.36
CA LEU A 128 -8.42 -23.99 -1.48
C LEU A 128 -8.33 -22.45 -1.43
N LYS A 129 -7.34 -21.90 -0.72
CA LYS A 129 -7.05 -20.45 -0.69
C LYS A 129 -6.77 -19.83 -2.06
N PHE A 130 -6.34 -20.62 -3.04
CA PHE A 130 -6.02 -20.15 -4.40
C PHE A 130 -7.25 -19.58 -5.12
N PHE A 131 -8.45 -20.06 -4.77
CA PHE A 131 -9.73 -19.67 -5.37
C PHE A 131 -10.34 -18.40 -4.76
N PHE A 132 -9.59 -17.71 -3.91
CA PHE A 132 -9.98 -16.45 -3.26
C PHE A 132 -9.01 -15.31 -3.63
N PRO A 133 -8.80 -15.01 -4.92
CA PRO A 133 -7.89 -13.93 -5.30
C PRO A 133 -8.50 -12.56 -4.97
N ALA A 134 -7.65 -11.63 -4.54
CA ALA A 134 -8.03 -10.24 -4.44
C ALA A 134 -8.13 -9.61 -5.85
N GLY A 135 -9.01 -8.62 -6.03
CA GLY A 135 -9.17 -7.94 -7.33
C GLY A 135 -7.85 -7.38 -7.90
N ARG A 136 -7.00 -6.80 -7.05
CA ARG A 136 -5.67 -6.31 -7.43
C ARG A 136 -4.73 -7.42 -7.93
N GLU A 137 -4.86 -8.63 -7.41
CA GLU A 137 -4.05 -9.77 -7.85
C GLU A 137 -4.45 -10.21 -9.26
N ILE A 138 -5.75 -10.22 -9.56
CA ILE A 138 -6.27 -10.51 -10.91
C ILE A 138 -5.79 -9.46 -11.90
N HIS A 139 -5.87 -8.18 -11.54
CA HIS A 139 -5.38 -7.08 -12.39
C HIS A 139 -3.90 -7.24 -12.74
N ARG A 140 -3.05 -7.58 -11.75
CA ARG A 140 -1.61 -7.80 -11.99
C ARG A 140 -1.35 -8.97 -12.94
N ARG A 141 -2.04 -10.10 -12.75
CA ARG A 141 -1.90 -11.27 -13.63
C ARG A 141 -2.29 -10.94 -15.06
N ALA A 142 -3.42 -10.24 -15.25
CA ALA A 142 -3.90 -9.86 -16.56
C ALA A 142 -2.97 -8.85 -17.25
N ILE A 143 -2.45 -7.86 -16.52
CA ILE A 143 -1.46 -6.92 -17.06
C ILE A 143 -0.19 -7.67 -17.47
N SER A 144 0.32 -8.58 -16.63
CA SER A 144 1.51 -9.37 -16.96
C SER A 144 1.32 -10.17 -18.24
N ALA A 145 0.20 -10.88 -18.38
CA ALA A 145 -0.10 -11.65 -19.58
C ALA A 145 -0.20 -10.76 -20.84
N LEU A 146 -0.82 -9.58 -20.71
CA LEU A 146 -0.91 -8.62 -21.81
C LEU A 146 0.47 -8.07 -22.22
N MET A 147 1.41 -7.92 -21.27
CA MET A 147 2.77 -7.47 -21.61
C MET A 147 3.54 -8.52 -22.41
N ASP A 148 3.34 -9.81 -22.13
CA ASP A 148 3.95 -10.89 -22.92
C ASP A 148 3.42 -10.89 -24.36
N GLU A 149 2.12 -10.62 -24.54
CA GLU A 149 1.48 -10.49 -25.84
C GLU A 149 1.94 -9.24 -26.59
N GLU A 150 2.00 -8.10 -25.92
CA GLU A 150 2.53 -6.87 -26.49
C GLU A 150 3.96 -7.06 -26.99
N ARG A 151 4.81 -7.74 -26.21
CA ARG A 151 6.19 -8.04 -26.62
C ARG A 151 6.22 -8.87 -27.89
N LYS A 152 5.38 -9.90 -28.00
CA LYS A 152 5.25 -10.72 -29.22
C LYS A 152 4.74 -9.91 -30.42
N GLU A 153 3.76 -9.02 -30.20
CA GLU A 153 3.21 -8.16 -31.25
C GLU A 153 4.23 -7.10 -31.73
N LEU A 154 5.04 -6.57 -30.82
CA LEU A 154 6.18 -5.69 -31.16
C LEU A 154 7.24 -6.43 -31.96
N SER A 155 7.67 -7.62 -31.51
CA SER A 155 8.64 -8.45 -32.24
C SER A 155 8.15 -8.90 -33.61
N ALA A 156 6.84 -9.13 -33.77
CA ALA A 156 6.24 -9.50 -35.05
C ALA A 156 5.92 -8.28 -35.94
N GLY A 157 6.28 -7.05 -35.52
CA GLY A 157 6.00 -5.81 -36.25
C GLY A 157 4.51 -5.43 -36.33
N LYS A 158 3.63 -6.11 -35.59
CA LYS A 158 2.19 -5.82 -35.52
C LYS A 158 1.89 -4.56 -34.72
N LEU A 159 2.73 -4.26 -33.74
CA LEU A 159 2.74 -2.99 -33.00
C LEU A 159 3.95 -2.16 -33.39
N LYS A 160 3.72 -0.87 -33.68
CA LYS A 160 4.80 0.09 -33.97
C LYS A 160 5.44 0.68 -32.72
N ARG A 161 4.74 0.65 -31.58
CA ARG A 161 5.19 1.15 -30.28
C ARG A 161 4.47 0.40 -29.16
N PRO A 162 5.02 0.40 -27.93
CA PRO A 162 4.33 -0.14 -26.77
C PRO A 162 2.99 0.56 -26.50
N LEU A 163 2.12 -0.15 -25.82
CA LEU A 163 0.80 0.28 -25.41
C LEU A 163 0.91 1.24 -24.22
N ASN A 164 0.14 2.32 -24.27
CA ASN A 164 -0.02 3.23 -23.16
C ASN A 164 -1.01 2.69 -22.12
N ASP A 165 -1.06 3.28 -20.92
CA ASP A 165 -1.92 2.78 -19.82
C ASP A 165 -3.42 2.77 -20.17
N GLY A 166 -3.87 3.62 -21.11
CA GLY A 166 -5.24 3.61 -21.64
C GLY A 166 -5.48 2.49 -22.64
N GLU A 167 -4.54 2.26 -23.56
CA GLU A 167 -4.60 1.15 -24.53
C GLU A 167 -4.52 -0.22 -23.82
N ILE A 168 -3.70 -0.32 -22.77
CA ILE A 168 -3.65 -1.51 -21.90
C ILE A 168 -5.02 -1.73 -21.24
N ARG A 169 -5.60 -0.68 -20.66
CA ARG A 169 -6.94 -0.75 -20.06
C ARG A 169 -7.97 -1.27 -21.07
N ASP A 170 -8.00 -0.70 -22.27
CA ASP A 170 -9.00 -1.03 -23.28
C ASP A 170 -8.86 -2.47 -23.75
N ARG A 171 -7.63 -2.94 -23.98
CA ARG A 171 -7.38 -4.36 -24.32
C ARG A 171 -7.73 -5.32 -23.19
N LEU A 172 -7.50 -4.95 -21.93
CA LEU A 172 -7.92 -5.77 -20.79
C LEU A 172 -9.44 -5.88 -20.70
N LYS A 173 -10.16 -4.80 -21.03
CA LYS A 173 -11.62 -4.81 -21.10
C LYS A 173 -12.12 -5.68 -22.25
N GLU A 174 -11.53 -5.56 -23.43
CA GLU A 174 -11.92 -6.32 -24.63
C GLU A 174 -11.60 -7.82 -24.52
N ARG A 175 -10.39 -8.18 -24.09
CA ARG A 175 -9.94 -9.59 -24.04
C ARG A 175 -10.40 -10.33 -22.80
N HIS A 176 -10.49 -9.64 -21.66
CA HIS A 176 -10.72 -10.30 -20.36
C HIS A 176 -11.96 -9.78 -19.63
N GLY A 177 -12.74 -8.87 -20.22
CA GLY A 177 -13.92 -8.29 -19.57
C GLY A 177 -13.60 -7.50 -18.28
N LEU A 178 -12.33 -7.13 -18.07
CA LEU A 178 -11.88 -6.53 -16.82
C LEU A 178 -12.14 -5.03 -16.80
N ALA A 179 -13.05 -4.59 -15.92
CA ALA A 179 -13.32 -3.18 -15.67
C ALA A 179 -12.25 -2.57 -14.74
N ILE A 180 -11.12 -2.16 -15.34
CA ILE A 180 -10.02 -1.48 -14.65
C ILE A 180 -9.91 -0.02 -15.10
N THR A 181 -9.47 0.88 -14.23
CA THR A 181 -9.19 2.28 -14.60
C THR A 181 -7.75 2.44 -15.10
N ARG A 182 -7.49 3.47 -15.92
CA ARG A 182 -6.14 3.83 -16.38
C ARG A 182 -5.16 4.04 -15.21
N ARG A 183 -5.64 4.61 -14.10
CA ARG A 183 -4.85 4.84 -12.88
C ARG A 183 -4.47 3.51 -12.20
N GLN A 184 -5.40 2.57 -12.13
CA GLN A 184 -5.14 1.24 -11.58
C GLN A 184 -4.19 0.43 -12.47
N VAL A 185 -4.27 0.57 -13.80
CA VAL A 185 -3.27 0.01 -14.73
C VAL A 185 -1.89 0.58 -14.43
N GLY A 186 -1.74 1.91 -14.39
CA GLY A 186 -0.45 2.54 -14.10
C GLY A 186 0.12 2.16 -12.73
N PHE A 187 -0.73 1.95 -11.73
CA PHE A 187 -0.32 1.49 -10.40
C PHE A 187 0.12 0.03 -10.40
N CYS A 188 -0.65 -0.88 -10.98
CA CYS A 188 -0.26 -2.29 -11.11
C CYS A 188 1.02 -2.43 -11.95
N ARG A 189 1.17 -1.60 -12.99
CA ARG A 189 2.36 -1.51 -13.82
C ARG A 189 3.60 -1.14 -13.00
N LYS A 190 3.51 -0.12 -12.13
CA LYS A 190 4.59 0.26 -11.20
C LYS A 190 4.95 -0.88 -10.24
N GLU A 191 3.96 -1.57 -9.67
CA GLU A 191 4.21 -2.70 -8.77
C GLU A 191 4.85 -3.91 -9.45
N LEU A 192 4.56 -4.11 -10.74
CA LEU A 192 5.17 -5.16 -11.57
C LEU A 192 6.53 -4.75 -12.12
N GLY A 193 7.05 -3.56 -11.78
CA GLY A 193 8.32 -3.05 -12.30
C GLY A 193 8.30 -2.66 -13.78
N ILE A 194 7.13 -2.51 -14.39
CA ILE A 194 7.00 -2.18 -15.82
C ILE A 194 7.12 -0.63 -15.98
N PRO A 195 8.03 -0.11 -16.83
CA PRO A 195 8.23 1.34 -17.03
C PRO A 195 7.03 2.05 -17.70
N ASN A 196 7.02 3.40 -17.73
CA ASN A 196 5.95 4.15 -18.40
C ASN A 196 6.14 4.20 -19.93
N LEU A 197 5.13 4.67 -20.68
CA LEU A 197 5.14 4.69 -22.15
C LEU A 197 6.38 5.38 -22.75
N TYR A 198 6.80 6.50 -22.18
CA TYR A 198 7.95 7.26 -22.67
C TYR A 198 9.24 6.43 -22.66
N TRP A 199 9.39 5.53 -21.68
CA TRP A 199 10.55 4.67 -21.53
C TRP A 199 10.45 3.35 -22.29
N ARG A 200 9.23 2.82 -22.48
CA ARG A 200 9.03 1.52 -23.13
C ARG A 200 9.29 1.53 -24.63
N GLY A 201 9.26 2.70 -25.28
CA GLY A 201 9.40 2.84 -26.73
C GLY A 201 10.80 3.21 -27.22
N LYS A 202 11.82 3.14 -26.36
CA LYS A 202 13.20 3.45 -26.74
C LYS A 202 14.04 2.18 -26.74
N ASP A 203 14.45 1.74 -27.93
CA ASP A 203 15.43 0.66 -28.06
C ASP A 203 16.79 1.08 -27.48
N GLY A 204 17.30 0.31 -26.52
CA GLY A 204 18.74 0.22 -26.20
C GLY A 204 19.42 1.48 -25.65
N VAL A 205 18.77 2.24 -24.75
CA VAL A 205 19.38 3.42 -24.12
C VAL A 205 20.60 3.03 -23.29
N TYR A 206 20.52 1.90 -22.56
CA TYR A 206 21.64 1.36 -21.80
C TYR A 206 22.73 0.77 -22.72
N SER A 207 22.34 0.10 -23.81
CA SER A 207 23.29 -0.45 -24.80
C SER A 207 24.10 0.63 -25.53
N ALA A 208 23.54 1.82 -25.74
CA ALA A 208 24.27 2.96 -26.30
C ALA A 208 25.31 3.52 -25.32
N GLU A 209 24.97 3.64 -24.03
CA GLU A 209 25.92 4.08 -22.99
C GLU A 209 27.06 3.07 -22.78
N ARG A 210 26.80 1.76 -22.98
CA ARG A 210 27.84 0.72 -22.92
C ARG A 210 28.95 0.86 -23.96
N ARG A 211 28.75 1.61 -25.05
CA ARG A 211 29.80 1.86 -26.06
C ARG A 211 30.96 2.72 -25.53
N ARG A 212 30.77 3.39 -24.39
CA ARG A 212 31.79 4.24 -23.74
C ARG A 212 32.76 3.47 -22.84
N PHE A 213 32.45 2.20 -22.55
CA PHE A 213 33.26 1.37 -21.66
C PHE A 213 34.56 0.90 -22.33
N SER A 214 35.57 0.64 -21.50
CA SER A 214 36.79 -0.04 -21.90
C SER A 214 36.51 -1.41 -22.55
N ALA A 215 37.52 -1.96 -23.22
CA ALA A 215 37.48 -3.37 -23.62
C ALA A 215 37.25 -4.30 -22.41
N ALA A 216 36.55 -5.40 -22.63
CA ALA A 216 36.29 -6.41 -21.61
C ALA A 216 37.61 -7.07 -21.19
N CYS A 217 37.88 -7.07 -19.88
CA CYS A 217 39.04 -7.73 -19.30
C CYS A 217 38.59 -8.82 -18.33
N ARG A 218 39.28 -9.95 -18.29
CA ARG A 218 38.98 -11.03 -17.34
C ARG A 218 39.07 -10.51 -15.90
N LEU A 219 38.14 -10.89 -15.04
CA LEU A 219 38.10 -10.47 -13.63
C LEU A 219 38.94 -11.43 -12.78
N ASP A 220 40.26 -11.21 -12.78
CA ASP A 220 41.22 -11.89 -11.90
C ASP A 220 42.33 -10.94 -11.45
N ILE A 221 43.17 -11.37 -10.49
CA ILE A 221 44.18 -10.51 -9.88
C ILE A 221 45.21 -10.00 -10.91
N ALA A 222 45.63 -10.85 -11.85
CA ALA A 222 46.66 -10.50 -12.83
C ALA A 222 46.12 -9.49 -13.86
N SER A 223 44.93 -9.75 -14.38
CA SER A 223 44.23 -8.89 -15.33
C SER A 223 43.86 -7.53 -14.70
N VAL A 224 43.37 -7.51 -13.45
CA VAL A 224 43.07 -6.24 -12.77
C VAL A 224 44.35 -5.42 -12.54
N LYS A 225 45.48 -6.04 -12.18
CA LYS A 225 46.77 -5.32 -12.07
C LYS A 225 47.23 -4.71 -13.38
N LYS A 226 47.01 -5.40 -14.51
CA LYS A 226 47.45 -4.95 -15.84
C LYS A 226 46.53 -3.90 -16.45
N ASN A 227 45.21 -4.05 -16.29
CA ASN A 227 44.23 -3.36 -17.13
C ASN A 227 43.35 -2.35 -16.38
N ALA A 228 43.26 -2.41 -15.04
CA ALA A 228 42.39 -1.51 -14.26
C ALA A 228 43.15 -0.28 -13.74
N PRO A 229 42.68 0.94 -14.04
CA PRO A 229 43.36 2.17 -13.64
C PRO A 229 43.18 2.46 -12.14
N ALA A 230 44.18 3.09 -11.53
CA ALA A 230 44.09 3.65 -10.19
C ALA A 230 43.40 5.03 -10.20
N LYS A 231 42.29 5.15 -10.93
CA LYS A 231 41.53 6.39 -11.12
C LYS A 231 40.07 6.22 -10.68
N PRO A 232 39.36 7.33 -10.39
CA PRO A 232 37.93 7.30 -10.14
C PRO A 232 37.13 6.96 -11.38
N GLY A 233 35.94 6.38 -11.19
CA GLY A 233 35.03 6.09 -12.28
C GLY A 233 34.02 4.99 -11.97
N ILE A 234 33.37 4.52 -13.03
CA ILE A 234 32.33 3.48 -12.98
C ILE A 234 32.82 2.20 -13.65
N TYR A 235 32.32 1.05 -13.22
CA TYR A 235 32.68 -0.25 -13.76
C TYR A 235 31.48 -1.21 -13.77
N GLU A 236 31.53 -2.15 -14.70
CA GLU A 236 30.54 -3.21 -14.86
C GLU A 236 31.21 -4.57 -14.71
N LEU A 237 30.52 -5.52 -14.10
CA LEU A 237 30.90 -6.92 -14.09
C LEU A 237 29.90 -7.75 -14.88
N SER A 238 30.41 -8.60 -15.77
CA SER A 238 29.62 -9.42 -16.67
C SER A 238 30.14 -10.85 -16.78
N LEU A 239 29.31 -11.75 -17.27
CA LEU A 239 29.69 -13.13 -17.59
C LEU A 239 30.14 -13.26 -19.06
N ALA A 240 31.00 -14.23 -19.34
CA ALA A 240 31.56 -14.45 -20.68
C ALA A 240 30.50 -14.96 -21.68
N ASP A 241 29.96 -16.16 -21.41
CA ASP A 241 29.11 -16.90 -22.36
C ASP A 241 27.71 -17.19 -21.78
N VAL A 242 27.42 -16.65 -20.60
CA VAL A 242 26.16 -16.88 -19.90
C VAL A 242 25.34 -15.60 -19.89
N GLN A 243 24.12 -15.69 -20.41
CA GLN A 243 23.13 -14.62 -20.31
C GLN A 243 22.27 -14.84 -19.06
N ILE A 244 22.05 -13.78 -18.30
CA ILE A 244 21.18 -13.77 -17.12
C ILE A 244 19.80 -13.30 -17.58
N GLU A 245 18.77 -14.07 -17.26
CA GLU A 245 17.40 -13.66 -17.54
C GLU A 245 16.93 -12.58 -16.55
N TYR A 246 16.43 -11.48 -17.11
CA TYR A 246 15.73 -10.40 -16.42
C TYR A 246 14.31 -10.24 -16.98
N PRO A 247 13.37 -9.59 -16.26
CA PRO A 247 11.98 -9.44 -16.72
C PRO A 247 11.84 -8.79 -18.11
N GLY A 248 12.74 -7.87 -18.47
CA GLY A 248 12.74 -7.12 -19.73
C GLY A 248 13.56 -7.75 -20.87
N GLY A 249 14.43 -8.72 -20.58
CA GLY A 249 15.34 -9.32 -21.57
C GLY A 249 16.47 -10.11 -20.90
N ALA A 250 17.43 -10.61 -21.67
CA ALA A 250 18.61 -11.28 -21.14
C ALA A 250 19.86 -10.43 -21.33
N ASP A 251 20.75 -10.42 -20.34
CA ASP A 251 22.04 -9.74 -20.41
C ASP A 251 23.12 -10.46 -19.58
N SER A 252 24.39 -10.32 -19.91
CA SER A 252 25.48 -10.94 -19.14
C SER A 252 25.95 -10.09 -17.96
N VAL A 253 25.58 -8.81 -17.86
CA VAL A 253 25.93 -7.94 -16.73
C VAL A 253 25.18 -8.36 -15.48
N PHE A 254 25.91 -8.48 -14.37
CA PHE A 254 25.34 -8.87 -13.07
C PHE A 254 25.66 -7.87 -11.95
N TYR A 255 26.56 -6.90 -12.19
CA TYR A 255 26.89 -5.85 -11.24
C TYR A 255 27.33 -4.56 -11.94
N ILE A 256 26.86 -3.41 -11.44
CA ILE A 256 27.34 -2.07 -11.81
C ILE A 256 27.84 -1.40 -10.52
N GLY A 257 29.00 -0.75 -10.57
CA GLY A 257 29.57 -0.07 -9.42
C GLY A 257 30.35 1.19 -9.78
N SER A 258 30.64 2.02 -8.79
CA SER A 258 31.57 3.13 -8.92
C SER A 258 32.54 3.22 -7.75
N THR A 259 33.63 3.95 -7.93
CA THR A 259 34.66 4.10 -6.91
C THR A 259 35.62 5.25 -7.23
N GLY A 260 36.27 5.78 -6.19
CA GLY A 260 37.42 6.68 -6.33
C GLY A 260 38.69 6.00 -6.85
N ASN A 261 38.72 4.65 -6.88
CA ASN A 261 39.85 3.89 -7.41
C ASN A 261 39.39 2.53 -7.96
N ILE A 262 39.21 2.46 -9.29
CA ILE A 262 38.71 1.26 -10.00
C ILE A 262 39.58 0.04 -9.71
N GLY A 263 40.90 0.15 -9.87
CA GLY A 263 41.83 -0.95 -9.65
C GLY A 263 41.83 -1.48 -8.20
N LYS A 264 41.73 -0.60 -7.20
CA LYS A 264 41.62 -1.01 -5.78
C LYS A 264 40.31 -1.75 -5.54
N ARG A 265 39.20 -1.23 -6.05
CA ARG A 265 37.86 -1.79 -5.82
C ARG A 265 37.66 -3.16 -6.50
N LEU A 266 38.13 -3.32 -7.73
CA LEU A 266 38.08 -4.61 -8.41
C LEU A 266 38.92 -5.67 -7.66
N LYS A 267 40.08 -5.30 -7.11
CA LYS A 267 40.86 -6.20 -6.23
C LYS A 267 40.12 -6.55 -4.95
N GLU A 268 39.37 -5.61 -4.36
CA GLU A 268 38.52 -5.90 -3.20
C GLU A 268 37.44 -6.93 -3.53
N HIS A 269 36.86 -6.89 -4.74
CA HIS A 269 35.86 -7.87 -5.14
C HIS A 269 36.39 -9.30 -5.22
N LEU A 270 37.68 -9.44 -5.55
CA LEU A 270 38.39 -10.71 -5.65
C LEU A 270 38.88 -11.26 -4.30
N LYS A 271 38.76 -10.50 -3.20
CA LYS A 271 39.18 -10.97 -1.88
C LYS A 271 38.20 -12.01 -1.31
N PRO A 272 38.68 -12.99 -0.51
CA PRO A 272 37.83 -13.97 0.16
C PRO A 272 36.79 -13.37 1.13
N TYR A 273 36.90 -12.10 1.51
CA TYR A 273 36.03 -11.43 2.49
C TYR A 273 35.26 -10.23 1.90
N ASN A 274 34.95 -10.27 0.60
CA ASN A 274 34.19 -9.21 -0.08
C ASN A 274 32.77 -9.03 0.53
N LYS A 275 32.43 -7.79 0.88
CA LYS A 275 31.16 -7.38 1.52
C LYS A 275 29.95 -7.33 0.56
N ASN A 276 30.15 -7.43 -0.76
CA ASN A 276 29.06 -7.49 -1.74
C ASN A 276 28.62 -8.94 -1.97
N GLY A 277 27.76 -9.44 -1.09
CA GLY A 277 27.43 -10.87 -0.92
C GLY A 277 26.99 -11.66 -2.16
N GLY A 278 26.52 -11.00 -3.24
CA GLY A 278 26.15 -11.68 -4.48
C GLY A 278 27.32 -11.97 -5.44
N ILE A 279 28.36 -11.13 -5.48
CA ILE A 279 29.41 -11.22 -6.52
C ILE A 279 30.23 -12.51 -6.40
N ARG A 280 30.46 -12.97 -5.16
CA ARG A 280 31.28 -14.15 -4.89
C ARG A 280 30.67 -15.43 -5.46
N GLU A 281 29.35 -15.55 -5.44
CA GLU A 281 28.64 -16.70 -6.02
C GLU A 281 28.92 -16.82 -7.52
N TYR A 282 28.92 -15.69 -8.24
CA TYR A 282 29.23 -15.65 -9.66
C TYR A 282 30.71 -15.93 -9.94
N LEU A 283 31.62 -15.32 -9.17
CA LEU A 283 33.06 -15.56 -9.28
C LEU A 283 33.45 -17.04 -9.08
N GLY A 284 32.71 -17.77 -8.22
CA GLY A 284 32.96 -19.19 -7.96
C GLY A 284 32.39 -20.14 -9.02
N LYS A 285 31.49 -19.66 -9.89
CA LYS A 285 30.71 -20.50 -10.80
C LYS A 285 30.92 -20.19 -12.28
N TYR A 286 31.36 -18.98 -12.62
CA TYR A 286 31.42 -18.49 -13.99
C TYR A 286 32.69 -17.69 -14.26
N ASP A 287 33.13 -17.68 -15.52
CA ASP A 287 34.14 -16.74 -15.99
C ASP A 287 33.56 -15.32 -16.04
N CYS A 288 34.07 -14.47 -15.15
CA CYS A 288 33.63 -13.10 -14.99
C CYS A 288 34.61 -12.13 -15.68
N PHE A 289 34.06 -11.03 -16.19
CA PHE A 289 34.78 -9.96 -16.87
C PHE A 289 34.42 -8.62 -16.24
N PHE A 290 35.31 -7.65 -16.39
CA PHE A 290 35.05 -6.25 -16.03
C PHE A 290 35.29 -5.32 -17.21
N LYS A 291 34.56 -4.21 -17.20
CA LYS A 291 34.82 -3.02 -18.02
C LYS A 291 34.70 -1.78 -17.16
N TYR A 292 35.28 -0.66 -17.59
CA TYR A 292 35.18 0.59 -16.83
C TYR A 292 35.11 1.84 -17.72
N ILE A 293 34.70 2.94 -17.10
CA ILE A 293 34.82 4.31 -17.61
C ILE A 293 35.50 5.14 -16.53
N VAL A 294 36.58 5.83 -16.88
CA VAL A 294 37.27 6.77 -15.98
C VAL A 294 36.50 8.09 -15.98
N LEU A 295 36.18 8.61 -14.79
CA LEU A 295 35.49 9.88 -14.59
C LEU A 295 36.17 10.63 -13.45
N GLU A 296 36.69 11.83 -13.69
CA GLU A 296 37.46 12.59 -12.69
C GLU A 296 36.55 13.19 -11.58
N ALA A 297 35.23 13.27 -11.79
CA ALA A 297 34.24 13.69 -10.80
C ALA A 297 32.84 13.13 -11.14
N GLY A 298 31.93 13.11 -10.17
CA GLY A 298 30.52 12.77 -10.41
C GLY A 298 30.23 11.29 -10.75
N TRP A 299 31.21 10.39 -10.57
CA TRP A 299 31.08 8.97 -10.94
C TRP A 299 29.95 8.25 -10.20
N GLN A 300 29.55 8.68 -9.00
CA GLN A 300 28.40 8.11 -8.29
C GLN A 300 27.06 8.51 -8.95
N ASN A 301 26.97 9.70 -9.52
CA ASN A 301 25.77 10.13 -10.24
C ASN A 301 25.66 9.39 -11.57
N GLU A 302 26.80 9.16 -12.24
CA GLU A 302 26.80 8.34 -13.45
C GLU A 302 26.58 6.85 -13.18
N GLU A 303 27.03 6.31 -12.03
CA GLU A 303 26.64 4.98 -11.58
C GLU A 303 25.12 4.84 -11.46
N LYS A 304 24.48 5.82 -10.81
CA LYS A 304 23.02 5.82 -10.67
C LYS A 304 22.34 5.90 -12.02
N LYS A 305 22.78 6.82 -12.89
CA LYS A 305 22.18 6.97 -14.22
C LYS A 305 22.29 5.65 -14.99
N LEU A 306 23.47 5.04 -14.99
CA LEU A 306 23.71 3.78 -15.68
C LEU A 306 22.91 2.61 -15.08
N TYR A 307 22.80 2.56 -13.76
CA TYR A 307 21.95 1.61 -13.05
C TYR A 307 20.46 1.79 -13.37
N ASP A 308 19.97 3.02 -13.37
CA ASP A 308 18.58 3.35 -13.68
C ASP A 308 18.28 2.98 -15.14
N LEU A 309 19.22 3.23 -16.07
CA LEU A 309 19.13 2.80 -17.46
C LEU A 309 19.09 1.27 -17.60
N PHE A 310 19.95 0.54 -16.87
CA PHE A 310 19.90 -0.93 -16.85
C PHE A 310 18.53 -1.43 -16.38
N ALA A 311 18.06 -0.92 -15.24
CA ALA A 311 16.79 -1.33 -14.64
C ALA A 311 15.59 -1.01 -15.55
N VAL A 312 15.68 0.08 -16.33
CA VAL A 312 14.68 0.44 -17.34
C VAL A 312 14.71 -0.53 -18.52
N ASP A 313 15.87 -0.82 -19.10
CA ASP A 313 16.00 -1.67 -20.30
C ASP A 313 15.71 -3.15 -19.99
N PHE A 314 16.07 -3.65 -18.81
CA PHE A 314 15.93 -5.05 -18.42
C PHE A 314 14.84 -5.32 -17.38
N GLY A 315 14.09 -4.31 -16.93
CA GLY A 315 12.95 -4.45 -16.01
C GLY A 315 13.31 -4.87 -14.58
N ALA A 316 14.60 -4.97 -14.26
CA ALA A 316 15.13 -5.25 -12.92
C ALA A 316 16.60 -4.79 -12.86
N PRO A 317 17.14 -4.48 -11.65
CA PRO A 317 18.55 -4.15 -11.51
C PRO A 317 19.46 -5.37 -11.73
N PRO A 318 20.78 -5.16 -11.95
CA PRO A 318 21.73 -6.26 -12.03
C PRO A 318 21.69 -7.12 -10.76
N ARG A 319 21.80 -8.44 -10.90
CA ARG A 319 21.52 -9.42 -9.83
C ARG A 319 22.27 -9.16 -8.52
N CYS A 320 23.48 -8.64 -8.57
CA CYS A 320 24.31 -8.40 -7.40
C CYS A 320 24.23 -6.97 -6.85
N ASN A 321 23.46 -6.08 -7.46
CA ASN A 321 23.17 -4.75 -6.90
C ASN A 321 21.98 -4.82 -5.93
N MET A 322 22.27 -5.02 -4.65
CA MET A 322 21.23 -5.19 -3.61
C MET A 322 20.46 -3.89 -3.25
N ALA A 323 20.91 -2.73 -3.73
CA ALA A 323 20.23 -1.44 -3.62
C ALA A 323 20.59 -0.54 -4.80
N SER A 324 19.72 0.42 -5.12
CA SER A 324 20.00 1.48 -6.12
C SER A 324 21.18 2.35 -5.67
N PRO A 325 22.15 2.67 -6.56
CA PRO A 325 23.21 3.62 -6.25
C PRO A 325 22.61 4.95 -5.81
N ARG A 326 23.05 5.47 -4.66
CA ARG A 326 22.57 6.75 -4.14
C ARG A 326 23.01 7.87 -5.10
N GLY A 327 22.08 8.38 -5.88
CA GLY A 327 22.20 9.71 -6.48
C GLY A 327 21.99 10.70 -5.37
N ARG A 328 23.04 11.41 -5.00
CA ARG A 328 22.93 12.49 -4.02
C ARG A 328 21.90 13.48 -4.55
N ARG A 329 20.80 13.68 -3.83
CA ARG A 329 20.17 15.00 -3.81
C ARG A 329 21.21 15.91 -3.15
N GLU A 330 21.58 17.00 -3.79
CA GLU A 330 22.31 18.06 -3.11
C GLU A 330 21.48 18.51 -1.89
N GLY A 331 22.09 18.46 -0.70
CA GLY A 331 21.67 19.33 0.41
C GLY A 331 21.06 18.71 1.68
N THR A 332 21.11 17.41 1.95
CA THR A 332 20.88 16.95 3.34
C THR A 332 21.65 15.67 3.62
N VAL A 333 22.73 15.79 4.39
CA VAL A 333 23.42 14.63 4.96
C VAL A 333 22.51 14.10 6.07
N MET A 334 22.22 12.79 6.07
CA MET A 334 21.41 12.20 7.13
C MET A 334 22.22 12.20 8.41
N LYS A 335 21.78 12.99 9.39
CA LYS A 335 22.41 13.10 10.70
C LYS A 335 21.99 11.94 11.60
N ILE A 336 22.97 11.26 12.19
CA ILE A 336 22.78 10.17 13.14
C ILE A 336 23.32 10.66 14.49
N LEU A 337 22.49 10.57 15.52
CA LEU A 337 22.89 10.88 16.87
C LEU A 337 23.37 9.60 17.55
N ILE A 338 24.58 9.59 18.06
CA ILE A 338 25.16 8.48 18.83
C ILE A 338 25.26 8.94 20.28
N ILE A 339 24.71 8.14 21.19
CA ILE A 339 24.74 8.37 22.63
C ILE A 339 25.56 7.22 23.24
N GLU A 340 26.81 7.52 23.58
CA GLU A 340 27.80 6.56 24.08
C GLU A 340 28.83 7.31 24.94
N ASP A 341 29.03 6.85 26.17
CA ASP A 341 29.97 7.44 27.14
C ASP A 341 31.40 6.93 26.97
N ASN A 342 31.57 5.71 26.48
CA ASN A 342 32.88 5.14 26.24
C ASN A 342 33.50 5.71 24.95
N PRO A 343 34.64 6.42 25.03
CA PRO A 343 35.25 7.09 23.88
C PRO A 343 35.69 6.12 22.78
N ASP A 344 36.17 4.92 23.13
CA ASP A 344 36.59 3.91 22.16
C ASP A 344 35.39 3.35 21.38
N HIS A 345 34.28 3.04 22.07
CA HIS A 345 33.06 2.59 21.42
C HIS A 345 32.43 3.69 20.55
N ALA A 346 32.45 4.93 21.03
CA ALA A 346 31.98 6.10 20.31
C ALA A 346 32.77 6.31 19.01
N GLU A 347 34.10 6.24 19.08
CA GLU A 347 34.98 6.34 17.92
C GLU A 347 34.73 5.18 16.94
N LEU A 348 34.58 3.94 17.43
CA LEU A 348 34.30 2.77 16.59
C LEU A 348 32.96 2.88 15.85
N ALA A 349 31.91 3.36 16.52
CA ALA A 349 30.59 3.57 15.94
C ALA A 349 30.62 4.73 14.92
N SER A 350 31.30 5.83 15.28
CA SER A 350 31.50 6.98 14.40
C SER A 350 32.23 6.59 13.12
N LEU A 351 33.39 5.92 13.23
CA LEU A 351 34.15 5.41 12.08
C LEU A 351 33.36 4.45 11.18
N ALA A 352 32.41 3.71 11.74
CA ALA A 352 31.55 2.81 10.95
C ALA A 352 30.49 3.59 10.16
N LEU A 353 29.99 4.71 10.69
CA LEU A 353 28.86 5.46 10.14
C LEU A 353 29.25 6.70 9.34
N ASP A 354 30.35 7.36 9.67
CA ASP A 354 30.89 8.56 9.02
C ASP A 354 31.05 8.42 7.48
N PRO A 355 31.42 7.24 6.92
CA PRO A 355 31.45 7.06 5.46
C PRO A 355 30.07 7.13 4.78
N HIS A 356 28.98 7.12 5.56
CA HIS A 356 27.62 6.92 5.08
C HIS A 356 26.61 7.98 5.58
N PHE A 357 26.93 8.66 6.69
CA PHE A 357 26.04 9.54 7.47
C PHE A 357 26.85 10.66 8.15
N GLU A 358 26.19 11.77 8.50
CA GLU A 358 26.75 12.77 9.41
C GLU A 358 26.55 12.28 10.83
N VAL A 359 27.58 12.28 11.66
CA VAL A 359 27.52 11.74 13.02
C VAL A 359 27.61 12.87 14.04
N CYS A 360 26.72 12.84 15.03
CA CYS A 360 26.78 13.68 16.23
C CYS A 360 26.92 12.78 17.44
N LEU A 361 27.89 13.07 18.31
CA LEU A 361 28.19 12.27 19.49
C LEU A 361 27.75 13.03 20.75
N LEU A 362 27.12 12.31 21.67
CA LEU A 362 26.81 12.77 23.03
C LEU A 362 27.18 11.67 24.02
N GLU A 363 27.68 12.06 25.18
CA GLU A 363 28.25 11.13 26.17
C GLU A 363 27.23 10.69 27.24
N SER A 364 26.10 11.40 27.36
CA SER A 364 25.10 11.12 28.39
C SER A 364 23.67 11.13 27.85
N GLY A 365 22.78 10.39 28.52
CA GLY A 365 21.36 10.39 28.24
C GLY A 365 20.69 11.74 28.52
N GLU A 366 21.16 12.48 29.53
CA GLU A 366 20.62 13.81 29.85
C GLU A 366 20.97 14.84 28.78
N ASP A 367 22.20 14.82 28.27
CA ASP A 367 22.62 15.68 27.15
C ASP A 367 21.82 15.38 25.90
N ALA A 368 21.56 14.11 25.62
CA ALA A 368 20.73 13.71 24.49
C ALA A 368 19.30 14.27 24.58
N LEU A 369 18.69 14.21 25.75
CA LEU A 369 17.34 14.75 25.95
C LEU A 369 17.31 16.28 25.85
N ARG A 370 18.31 16.98 26.42
CA ARG A 370 18.44 18.44 26.30
C ARG A 370 18.69 18.85 24.84
N TYR A 371 19.52 18.10 24.14
CA TYR A 371 19.82 18.32 22.72
C TYR A 371 18.55 18.22 21.87
N LEU A 372 17.73 17.19 22.06
CA LEU A 372 16.47 16.99 21.33
C LEU A 372 15.40 18.04 21.69
N GLU A 373 15.31 18.47 22.95
CA GLU A 373 14.37 19.50 23.39
C GLU A 373 14.59 20.86 22.71
N GLY A 374 15.86 21.21 22.43
CA GLY A 374 16.23 22.46 21.78
C GLY A 374 16.01 22.51 20.26
N MET A 375 15.55 21.42 19.64
CA MET A 375 15.45 21.30 18.18
C MET A 375 14.02 21.45 17.66
N ALA A 376 13.90 22.13 16.52
CA ALA A 376 12.69 22.08 15.71
C ALA A 376 12.47 20.67 15.14
N ARG A 377 11.21 20.27 14.93
CA ARG A 377 10.85 18.89 14.53
C ARG A 377 11.47 18.44 13.22
N ASP A 378 11.58 19.37 12.26
CA ASP A 378 12.18 19.16 10.95
C ASP A 378 13.71 19.05 10.98
N ALA A 379 14.33 19.41 12.10
CA ALA A 379 15.78 19.31 12.31
C ALA A 379 16.19 18.03 13.06
N TRP A 380 15.25 17.22 13.55
CA TRP A 380 15.57 15.99 14.30
C TRP A 380 16.49 15.04 13.52
N PRO A 381 17.35 14.28 14.22
CA PRO A 381 18.24 13.33 13.56
C PRO A 381 17.44 12.23 12.86
N ALA A 382 18.03 11.64 11.81
CA ALA A 382 17.42 10.56 11.04
C ALA A 382 17.32 9.24 11.82
N ALA A 383 18.23 9.01 12.77
CA ALA A 383 18.15 7.93 13.75
C ALA A 383 19.00 8.26 14.98
N ILE A 384 18.73 7.55 16.08
CA ILE A 384 19.50 7.59 17.32
C ILE A 384 20.10 6.21 17.58
N LEU A 385 21.43 6.12 17.75
CA LEU A 385 22.08 4.97 18.36
C LEU A 385 22.23 5.27 19.85
N LEU A 386 21.70 4.37 20.67
CA LEU A 386 21.63 4.57 22.10
C LEU A 386 22.32 3.40 22.80
N ASP A 387 23.45 3.66 23.44
CA ASP A 387 24.04 2.66 24.30
C ASP A 387 23.15 2.35 25.50
N HIS A 388 23.17 1.09 25.93
CA HIS A 388 22.43 0.68 27.10
C HIS A 388 23.10 1.13 28.41
N SER A 389 24.43 1.11 28.46
CA SER A 389 25.25 1.29 29.66
C SER A 389 25.80 2.71 29.75
N LEU A 390 24.90 3.68 29.91
CA LEU A 390 25.26 5.09 30.06
C LEU A 390 25.43 5.51 31.53
N PRO A 391 26.23 6.56 31.81
CA PRO A 391 26.32 7.16 33.14
C PRO A 391 25.00 7.82 33.52
N GLU A 392 24.71 7.83 34.83
CA GLU A 392 23.54 8.47 35.47
C GLU A 392 22.18 7.83 35.16
N MET A 393 21.92 7.45 33.90
CA MET A 393 20.64 6.95 33.44
C MET A 393 20.83 5.83 32.40
N ASP A 394 20.20 4.68 32.64
CA ASP A 394 20.26 3.57 31.67
C ASP A 394 19.60 3.93 30.32
N GLY A 395 20.09 3.30 29.25
CA GLY A 395 19.58 3.56 27.89
C GLY A 395 18.11 3.19 27.71
N LEU A 396 17.56 2.28 28.52
CA LEU A 396 16.13 1.93 28.46
C LEU A 396 15.24 3.06 29.00
N THR A 397 15.72 3.80 30.00
CA THR A 397 15.04 4.96 30.57
C THR A 397 15.11 6.14 29.60
N VAL A 398 16.24 6.33 28.92
CA VAL A 398 16.38 7.32 27.86
C VAL A 398 15.40 7.02 26.72
N LEU A 399 15.33 5.77 26.25
CA LEU A 399 14.36 5.32 25.23
C LEU A 399 12.91 5.63 25.62
N ASP A 400 12.52 5.27 26.85
CA ASP A 400 11.15 5.51 27.35
C ASP A 400 10.81 7.01 27.37
N ARG A 401 11.76 7.87 27.75
CA ARG A 401 11.57 9.33 27.72
C ARG A 401 11.45 9.88 26.29
N ILE A 402 12.24 9.37 25.35
CA ILE A 402 12.16 9.77 23.93
C ILE A 402 10.76 9.46 23.39
N ILE A 403 10.25 8.25 23.65
CA ILE A 403 8.96 7.78 23.15
C ILE A 403 7.80 8.54 23.81
N LYS A 404 7.80 8.71 25.14
CA LYS A 404 6.74 9.42 25.87
C LYS A 404 6.62 10.90 25.49
N ARG A 405 7.74 11.53 25.11
CA ARG A 405 7.77 12.92 24.65
C ARG A 405 7.35 13.07 23.18
N GLY A 406 7.16 11.96 22.46
CA GLY A 406 6.63 11.94 21.10
C GLY A 406 7.65 12.35 20.04
N TYR A 407 8.94 12.12 20.29
CA TYR A 407 9.97 12.27 19.26
C TYR A 407 9.80 11.19 18.18
N ASP A 408 9.56 11.61 16.95
CA ASP A 408 9.35 10.72 15.80
C ASP A 408 10.68 10.38 15.12
N VAL A 409 11.54 9.68 15.86
CA VAL A 409 12.89 9.30 15.43
C VAL A 409 13.13 7.82 15.75
N PRO A 410 13.64 7.01 14.81
CA PRO A 410 13.94 5.61 15.10
C PRO A 410 15.14 5.51 16.04
N VAL A 411 14.95 4.86 17.19
CA VAL A 411 15.99 4.58 18.17
C VAL A 411 16.48 3.13 18.02
N ILE A 412 17.78 2.96 17.90
CA ILE A 412 18.47 1.67 17.78
C ILE A 412 19.30 1.48 19.05
N MET A 413 19.01 0.41 19.79
CA MET A 413 19.77 0.12 21.01
C MET A 413 21.11 -0.54 20.67
N VAL A 414 22.17 -0.11 21.34
CA VAL A 414 23.48 -0.76 21.30
C VAL A 414 23.68 -1.48 22.63
N THR A 415 23.98 -2.78 22.60
CA THR A 415 24.13 -3.61 23.81
C THR A 415 25.42 -4.44 23.79
N GLY A 416 25.95 -4.78 24.97
CA GLY A 416 27.09 -5.70 25.11
C GLY A 416 26.75 -7.17 24.87
N GLN A 417 27.77 -8.05 24.83
CA GLN A 417 27.56 -9.50 24.72
C GLN A 417 26.88 -10.06 25.98
N GLY A 418 25.87 -10.93 25.79
CA GLY A 418 25.11 -11.56 26.89
C GLY A 418 23.80 -10.84 27.28
N ASN A 419 23.48 -9.71 26.64
CA ASN A 419 22.36 -8.83 27.01
C ASN A 419 21.07 -9.06 26.19
N GLU A 420 20.73 -10.32 25.88
CA GLU A 420 19.58 -10.67 25.04
C GLU A 420 18.23 -10.26 25.68
N SER A 421 18.13 -10.34 27.02
CA SER A 421 16.95 -9.89 27.78
C SER A 421 16.70 -8.39 27.63
N ILE A 422 17.77 -7.59 27.64
CA ILE A 422 17.72 -6.13 27.46
C ILE A 422 17.25 -5.77 26.05
N ALA A 423 17.72 -6.49 25.03
CA ALA A 423 17.25 -6.29 23.65
C ALA A 423 15.75 -6.57 23.52
N VAL A 424 15.24 -7.64 24.15
CA VAL A 424 13.81 -7.94 24.17
C VAL A 424 13.01 -6.83 24.87
N GLU A 425 13.50 -6.31 25.99
CA GLU A 425 12.84 -5.22 26.71
C GLU A 425 12.83 -3.91 25.90
N ALA A 426 13.94 -3.57 25.25
CA ALA A 426 14.03 -2.42 24.36
C ALA A 426 13.01 -2.46 23.22
N MET A 427 12.89 -3.61 22.55
CA MET A 427 11.92 -3.79 21.48
C MET A 427 10.47 -3.65 21.98
N LYS A 428 10.17 -4.12 23.20
CA LYS A 428 8.85 -3.94 23.83
C LYS A 428 8.55 -2.47 24.16
N LYS A 429 9.58 -1.71 24.57
CA LYS A 429 9.46 -0.28 24.87
C LYS A 429 9.35 0.59 23.62
N GLY A 430 9.68 0.06 22.44
CA GLY A 430 9.48 0.72 21.15
C GLY A 430 10.77 1.09 20.41
N ALA A 431 11.91 0.48 20.77
CA ALA A 431 13.11 0.53 19.93
C ALA A 431 12.81 -0.04 18.54
N TYR A 432 13.42 0.54 17.52
CA TYR A 432 13.24 0.12 16.12
C TYR A 432 14.05 -1.13 15.80
N ASP A 433 15.26 -1.21 16.33
CA ASP A 433 16.14 -2.37 16.21
C ASP A 433 17.15 -2.36 17.37
N TYR A 434 17.98 -3.39 17.45
CA TYR A 434 19.13 -3.42 18.36
C TYR A 434 20.37 -3.96 17.65
N VAL A 435 21.54 -3.66 18.18
CA VAL A 435 22.81 -4.16 17.69
C VAL A 435 23.70 -4.54 18.86
N VAL A 436 24.43 -5.66 18.72
CA VAL A 436 25.34 -6.15 19.75
C VAL A 436 26.76 -5.69 19.45
N LYS A 437 27.48 -5.15 20.45
CA LYS A 437 28.91 -4.80 20.43
C LYS A 437 29.76 -6.08 20.39
N SER A 438 29.77 -6.77 19.27
CA SER A 438 30.58 -7.97 19.01
C SER A 438 31.58 -7.74 17.86
N GLY A 439 32.40 -8.74 17.51
CA GLY A 439 33.44 -8.61 16.49
C GLY A 439 32.96 -8.08 15.12
N ASP A 440 31.69 -8.31 14.77
CA ASP A 440 31.08 -7.83 13.53
C ASP A 440 30.34 -6.48 13.67
N TYR A 441 30.34 -5.86 14.86
CA TYR A 441 29.62 -4.62 15.18
C TYR A 441 29.83 -3.52 14.14
N ARG A 442 31.10 -3.22 13.81
CA ARG A 442 31.47 -2.19 12.82
C ARG A 442 30.95 -2.48 11.41
N VAL A 443 30.79 -3.76 11.05
CA VAL A 443 30.34 -4.18 9.72
C VAL A 443 28.82 -4.17 9.63
N ALA A 444 28.15 -4.55 10.71
CA ALA A 444 26.70 -4.60 10.78
C ALA A 444 26.05 -3.21 10.93
N LEU A 445 26.68 -2.30 11.70
CA LEU A 445 26.10 -1.02 12.12
C LEU A 445 25.48 -0.20 10.97
N PRO A 446 26.14 0.01 9.82
CA PRO A 446 25.56 0.82 8.75
C PRO A 446 24.29 0.21 8.15
N SER A 447 24.23 -1.13 8.07
CA SER A 447 23.07 -1.82 7.50
C SER A 447 21.88 -1.81 8.44
N VAL A 448 22.11 -1.93 9.75
CA VAL A 448 21.08 -1.80 10.79
C VAL A 448 20.51 -0.38 10.81
N VAL A 449 21.37 0.65 10.82
CA VAL A 449 20.95 2.05 10.77
C VAL A 449 20.15 2.35 9.52
N TYR A 450 20.66 1.95 8.35
CA TYR A 450 19.95 2.18 7.09
C TYR A 450 18.59 1.48 7.04
N LYS A 451 18.50 0.25 7.55
CA LYS A 451 17.24 -0.50 7.65
C LYS A 451 16.25 0.21 8.56
N ALA A 452 16.67 0.66 9.74
CA ALA A 452 15.81 1.35 10.69
C ALA A 452 15.26 2.66 10.12
N VAL A 453 16.13 3.50 9.53
CA VAL A 453 15.72 4.74 8.84
C VAL A 453 14.71 4.43 7.73
N LYS A 454 14.99 3.44 6.87
CA LYS A 454 14.10 3.09 5.76
C LYS A 454 12.74 2.57 6.23
N GLN A 455 12.72 1.79 7.31
CA GLN A 455 11.49 1.28 7.91
C GLN A 455 10.66 2.39 8.53
N HIS A 456 11.31 3.33 9.23
CA HIS A 456 10.67 4.52 9.78
C HIS A 456 10.05 5.38 8.67
N GLU A 457 10.81 5.73 7.63
CA GLU A 457 10.30 6.47 6.47
C GLU A 457 9.06 5.80 5.84
N LEU A 458 9.12 4.48 5.64
CA LEU A 458 8.02 3.71 5.07
C LEU A 458 6.81 3.68 5.99
N ALA A 459 7.01 3.56 7.31
CA ALA A 459 5.94 3.59 8.29
C ALA A 459 5.25 4.96 8.31
N THR A 460 6.02 6.04 8.30
CA THR A 460 5.51 7.42 8.25
C THR A 460 4.77 7.70 6.94
N GLU A 461 5.32 7.27 5.80
CA GLU A 461 4.64 7.38 4.50
C GLU A 461 3.34 6.58 4.48
N LYS A 462 3.34 5.36 5.01
CA LYS A 462 2.14 4.52 5.11
C LYS A 462 1.08 5.15 6.01
N ALA A 463 1.47 5.72 7.15
CA ALA A 463 0.56 6.41 8.05
C ALA A 463 -0.08 7.63 7.36
N ARG A 464 0.73 8.42 6.64
CA ARG A 464 0.25 9.54 5.83
C ARG A 464 -0.72 9.07 4.74
N LEU A 465 -0.38 8.04 3.98
CA LEU A 465 -1.25 7.49 2.94
C LEU A 465 -2.55 6.92 3.52
N ALA A 466 -2.51 6.34 4.72
CA ALA A 466 -3.71 5.86 5.40
C ALA A 466 -4.63 7.03 5.79
N LEU A 467 -4.07 8.12 6.30
CA LEU A 467 -4.82 9.35 6.58
C LEU A 467 -5.40 9.96 5.29
N ASP A 468 -4.62 10.00 4.21
CA ASP A 468 -5.08 10.52 2.92
C ASP A 468 -6.20 9.64 2.33
N LEU A 469 -6.09 8.30 2.45
CA LEU A 469 -7.14 7.36 2.06
C LEU A 469 -8.39 7.53 2.91
N GLU A 470 -8.25 7.74 4.22
CA GLU A 470 -9.37 7.99 5.11
C GLU A 470 -10.10 9.27 4.70
N ARG A 471 -9.37 10.37 4.44
CA ARG A 471 -9.93 11.63 3.95
C ARG A 471 -10.72 11.41 2.65
N LEU A 472 -10.13 10.73 1.66
CA LEU A 472 -10.80 10.42 0.38
C LEU A 472 -12.07 9.56 0.53
N VAL A 473 -12.18 8.76 1.59
CA VAL A 473 -13.38 7.94 1.85
C VAL A 473 -14.47 8.73 2.55
N ILE A 474 -14.12 9.75 3.33
CA ILE A 474 -15.06 10.47 4.20
C ILE A 474 -15.41 11.88 3.75
N THR A 475 -14.65 12.48 2.82
CA THR A 475 -14.91 13.83 2.30
C THR A 475 -15.54 13.80 0.90
N ASP A 476 -16.20 14.89 0.54
CA ASP A 476 -16.69 15.19 -0.80
C ASP A 476 -15.58 15.86 -1.61
N ASP A 477 -15.26 15.29 -2.78
CA ASP A 477 -14.13 15.71 -3.62
C ASP A 477 -14.27 17.14 -4.17
N LEU A 478 -15.51 17.64 -4.31
CA LEU A 478 -15.76 18.95 -4.87
C LEU A 478 -15.59 20.05 -3.83
N THR A 479 -16.20 19.90 -2.66
CA THR A 479 -16.37 20.95 -1.65
C THR A 479 -15.37 20.85 -0.50
N GLY A 480 -14.74 19.70 -0.30
CA GLY A 480 -13.83 19.43 0.82
C GLY A 480 -14.54 19.23 2.17
N LEU A 481 -15.88 19.32 2.20
CA LEU A 481 -16.71 18.95 3.35
C LEU A 481 -16.77 17.44 3.53
N PHE A 482 -17.30 16.96 4.65
CA PHE A 482 -17.60 15.54 4.80
C PHE A 482 -18.70 15.08 3.83
N ASN A 483 -18.63 13.85 3.34
CA ASN A 483 -19.63 13.30 2.44
C ASN A 483 -20.86 12.77 3.19
N ARG A 484 -21.93 12.52 2.45
CA ARG A 484 -23.21 11.99 2.97
C ARG A 484 -23.05 10.71 3.81
N ARG A 485 -22.11 9.83 3.47
CA ARG A 485 -21.89 8.59 4.24
C ARG A 485 -21.31 8.89 5.61
N TYR A 486 -20.35 9.81 5.68
CA TYR A 486 -19.77 10.25 6.95
C TYR A 486 -20.79 11.01 7.80
N PHE A 487 -21.65 11.83 7.19
CA PHE A 487 -22.74 12.53 7.87
C PHE A 487 -23.59 11.59 8.75
N TYR A 488 -24.16 10.52 8.20
CA TYR A 488 -25.01 9.61 8.97
C TYR A 488 -24.26 8.95 10.14
N ARG A 489 -23.02 8.53 9.89
CA ARG A 489 -22.18 7.92 10.93
C ARG A 489 -21.89 8.91 12.06
N LYS A 490 -21.48 10.14 11.71
CA LYS A 490 -21.11 11.16 12.68
C LYS A 490 -22.31 11.64 13.48
N LEU A 491 -23.46 11.79 12.83
CA LEU A 491 -24.70 12.17 13.49
C LEU A 491 -25.13 11.12 14.53
N ASP A 492 -25.03 9.83 14.19
CA ASP A 492 -25.29 8.71 15.11
C ASP A 492 -24.35 8.71 16.32
N GLU A 493 -23.04 8.88 16.09
CA GLU A 493 -22.04 8.99 17.17
C GLU A 493 -22.35 10.15 18.13
N GLU A 494 -22.69 11.32 17.61
CA GLU A 494 -22.98 12.50 18.43
C GLU A 494 -24.34 12.41 19.13
N ALA A 495 -25.35 11.79 18.52
CA ALA A 495 -26.64 11.55 19.16
C ALA A 495 -26.51 10.57 20.34
N VAL A 496 -25.73 9.49 20.18
CA VAL A 496 -25.40 8.57 21.28
C VAL A 496 -24.67 9.31 22.41
N ARG A 497 -23.73 10.19 22.07
CA ARG A 497 -23.00 11.00 23.05
C ARG A 497 -23.94 11.97 23.78
N ALA A 498 -24.76 12.72 23.05
CA ALA A 498 -25.73 13.67 23.59
C ALA A 498 -26.70 12.98 24.56
N LYS A 499 -27.26 11.83 24.17
CA LYS A 499 -28.15 11.03 25.02
C LYS A 499 -27.45 10.57 26.31
N ARG A 500 -26.19 10.14 26.25
CA ARG A 500 -25.44 9.68 27.42
C ARG A 500 -25.06 10.81 28.37
N GLN A 501 -24.74 11.98 27.84
CA GLN A 501 -24.23 13.11 28.61
C GLN A 501 -25.33 14.12 28.98
N ASN A 502 -26.59 13.84 28.61
CA ASN A 502 -27.69 14.80 28.65
C ASN A 502 -27.31 16.14 27.99
N GLY A 503 -26.55 16.05 26.89
CA GLY A 503 -26.01 17.18 26.17
C GLY A 503 -26.94 17.65 25.04
N LYS A 504 -26.83 18.93 24.68
CA LYS A 504 -27.51 19.52 23.52
C LYS A 504 -26.87 19.02 22.22
N LEU A 505 -27.66 18.84 21.17
CA LEU A 505 -27.18 18.53 19.82
C LEU A 505 -28.14 19.17 18.83
N SER A 506 -27.61 19.95 17.88
CA SER A 506 -28.42 20.58 16.83
C SER A 506 -27.93 20.18 15.45
N LEU A 507 -28.86 20.14 14.50
CA LEU A 507 -28.63 19.85 13.09
C LEU A 507 -29.16 21.01 12.27
N ILE A 508 -28.36 21.45 11.30
CA ILE A 508 -28.78 22.42 10.29
C ILE A 508 -28.69 21.75 8.92
N LEU A 509 -29.79 21.74 8.17
CA LEU A 509 -29.81 21.37 6.76
C LEU A 509 -29.91 22.62 5.92
N PHE A 510 -29.14 22.68 4.84
CA PHE A 510 -29.12 23.79 3.90
C PHE A 510 -29.37 23.31 2.48
N ASP A 511 -29.95 24.18 1.67
CA ASP A 511 -30.11 23.97 0.23
C ASP A 511 -29.96 25.30 -0.51
N LEU A 512 -29.32 25.24 -1.68
CA LEU A 512 -29.08 26.42 -2.51
C LEU A 512 -30.32 26.81 -3.32
N ASP A 513 -30.81 28.01 -3.08
CA ASP A 513 -31.99 28.54 -3.76
C ASP A 513 -31.67 28.81 -5.24
N HIS A 514 -32.57 28.39 -6.14
CA HIS A 514 -32.46 28.59 -7.60
C HIS A 514 -31.16 28.04 -8.23
N PHE A 515 -30.51 27.06 -7.60
CA PHE A 515 -29.22 26.54 -8.08
C PHE A 515 -29.31 25.87 -9.46
N LYS A 516 -30.43 25.23 -9.78
CA LYS A 516 -30.68 24.68 -11.12
C LYS A 516 -30.70 25.76 -12.19
N GLU A 517 -31.45 26.85 -11.97
CA GLU A 517 -31.51 28.00 -12.88
C GLU A 517 -30.14 28.66 -13.06
N TYR A 518 -29.36 28.74 -11.97
CA TYR A 518 -27.98 29.21 -12.02
C TYR A 518 -27.10 28.32 -12.91
N ASN A 519 -27.18 27.00 -12.76
CA ASN A 519 -26.45 26.06 -13.61
C ASN A 519 -26.86 26.15 -15.08
N ASP A 520 -28.16 26.31 -15.35
CA ASP A 520 -28.68 26.43 -16.71
C ASP A 520 -28.24 27.75 -17.37
N THR A 521 -28.02 28.81 -16.58
CA THR A 521 -27.60 30.14 -17.06
C THR A 521 -26.08 30.27 -17.22
N PHE A 522 -25.31 29.79 -16.25
CA PHE A 522 -23.86 30.03 -16.16
C PHE A 522 -23.02 28.77 -16.44
N GLY A 523 -23.66 27.61 -16.59
CA GLY A 523 -23.02 26.32 -16.83
C GLY A 523 -22.52 25.63 -15.57
N HIS A 524 -22.38 24.31 -15.64
CA HIS A 524 -22.00 23.47 -14.50
C HIS A 524 -20.61 23.79 -13.89
N ILE A 525 -19.68 24.35 -14.67
CA ILE A 525 -18.36 24.75 -14.16
C ILE A 525 -18.49 25.89 -13.13
N GLU A 526 -19.36 26.86 -13.40
CA GLU A 526 -19.65 27.95 -12.46
C GLU A 526 -20.50 27.45 -11.28
N GLY A 527 -21.39 26.48 -11.50
CA GLY A 527 -22.05 25.74 -10.42
C GLY A 527 -21.10 25.06 -9.47
N ASP A 528 -20.10 24.36 -9.99
CA ASP A 528 -19.06 23.69 -9.21
C ASP A 528 -18.22 24.69 -8.40
N ARG A 529 -17.94 25.88 -8.97
CA ARG A 529 -17.27 26.97 -8.24
C ARG A 529 -18.15 27.51 -7.12
N ALA A 530 -19.45 27.63 -7.36
CA ALA A 530 -20.41 28.05 -6.34
C ALA A 530 -20.45 27.06 -5.17
N LEU A 531 -20.58 25.76 -5.46
CA LEU A 531 -20.58 24.71 -4.44
C LEU A 531 -19.28 24.68 -3.62
N LYS A 532 -18.13 24.87 -4.27
CA LYS A 532 -16.82 25.01 -3.60
C LYS A 532 -16.79 26.17 -2.62
N GLU A 533 -17.31 27.32 -3.02
CA GLU A 533 -17.30 28.51 -2.18
C GLU A 533 -18.22 28.35 -0.97
N VAL A 534 -19.41 27.77 -1.17
CA VAL A 534 -20.33 27.42 -0.06
C VAL A 534 -19.66 26.47 0.92
N GLY A 535 -18.93 25.47 0.43
CA GLY A 535 -18.13 24.57 1.27
C GLY A 535 -17.11 25.30 2.13
N ARG A 536 -16.36 26.26 1.56
CA ARG A 536 -15.42 27.09 2.33
C ARG A 536 -16.11 27.96 3.37
N ILE A 537 -17.24 28.57 3.00
CA ILE A 537 -18.02 29.42 3.91
C ILE A 537 -18.48 28.61 5.11
N ILE A 538 -19.00 27.39 4.90
CA ILE A 538 -19.41 26.48 5.97
C ILE A 538 -18.21 26.19 6.89
N LEU A 539 -17.07 25.76 6.36
CA LEU A 539 -15.88 25.46 7.17
C LEU A 539 -15.38 26.66 7.99
N SER A 540 -15.40 27.86 7.41
CA SER A 540 -15.01 29.09 8.11
C SER A 540 -16.03 29.56 9.16
N SER A 541 -17.25 29.05 9.09
CA SER A 541 -18.37 29.44 9.94
C SER A 541 -18.69 28.41 11.04
N ILE A 542 -17.84 27.39 11.24
CA ILE A 542 -18.01 26.36 12.27
C ILE A 542 -16.72 26.19 13.09
N ARG A 543 -16.81 25.59 14.27
CA ARG A 543 -15.63 25.34 15.13
C ARG A 543 -14.84 24.14 14.63
N ASP A 544 -13.55 24.34 14.36
CA ASP A 544 -12.65 23.27 13.93
C ASP A 544 -12.62 22.12 14.95
N LYS A 545 -12.60 20.88 14.45
CA LYS A 545 -12.59 19.60 15.21
C LYS A 545 -13.80 19.29 16.09
N VAL A 546 -14.71 20.24 16.34
CA VAL A 546 -15.91 20.05 17.17
C VAL A 546 -17.15 19.94 16.31
N ASP A 547 -17.38 20.93 15.46
CA ASP A 547 -18.53 20.98 14.56
C ASP A 547 -18.20 20.24 13.25
N SER A 548 -19.21 19.73 12.56
CA SER A 548 -19.00 18.97 11.31
C SER A 548 -19.86 19.53 10.17
N GLY A 549 -19.21 20.03 9.11
CA GLY A 549 -19.85 20.42 7.87
C GLY A 549 -19.82 19.29 6.84
N CYS A 550 -20.96 19.01 6.22
CA CYS A 550 -21.17 17.91 5.30
C CYS A 550 -21.84 18.38 4.01
N ARG A 551 -21.49 17.79 2.87
CA ARG A 551 -22.31 17.85 1.65
C ARG A 551 -23.28 16.68 1.67
N TYR A 552 -24.55 16.98 1.89
CA TYR A 552 -25.62 16.01 2.09
C TYR A 552 -26.15 15.46 0.75
N GLY A 553 -26.23 16.32 -0.26
CA GLY A 553 -26.73 16.04 -1.60
C GLY A 553 -26.11 16.98 -2.62
N GLY A 554 -26.54 16.93 -3.89
CA GLY A 554 -25.93 17.69 -4.99
C GLY A 554 -25.67 19.17 -4.63
N ASP A 555 -26.72 19.86 -4.22
CA ASP A 555 -26.78 21.26 -3.77
C ASP A 555 -27.21 21.42 -2.31
N GLU A 556 -27.29 20.31 -1.59
CA GLU A 556 -27.70 20.23 -0.19
C GLU A 556 -26.49 20.06 0.74
N PHE A 557 -26.49 20.80 1.84
CA PHE A 557 -25.43 20.76 2.86
C PHE A 557 -26.02 20.50 4.23
N ALA A 558 -25.20 19.99 5.15
CA ALA A 558 -25.60 19.76 6.53
C ALA A 558 -24.50 20.22 7.49
N VAL A 559 -24.88 20.71 8.66
CA VAL A 559 -23.96 21.07 9.75
C VAL A 559 -24.43 20.42 11.04
N ILE A 560 -23.56 19.63 11.65
CA ILE A 560 -23.78 18.97 12.94
C ILE A 560 -23.09 19.80 14.02
N LEU A 561 -23.83 20.19 15.07
CA LEU A 561 -23.35 21.05 16.15
C LEU A 561 -23.52 20.35 17.51
N PRO A 562 -22.50 19.60 17.97
CA PRO A 562 -22.50 19.01 19.31
C PRO A 562 -22.45 20.10 20.39
N GLY A 563 -23.27 19.97 21.43
CA GLY A 563 -23.33 20.93 22.54
C GLY A 563 -24.00 22.26 22.20
N ALA A 564 -24.69 22.37 21.06
CA ALA A 564 -25.41 23.57 20.65
C ALA A 564 -26.92 23.38 20.78
N ASP A 565 -27.60 24.38 21.34
CA ASP A 565 -29.06 24.51 21.32
C ASP A 565 -29.55 25.21 20.05
N MET A 566 -30.87 25.34 19.95
CA MET A 566 -31.55 25.99 18.84
C MET A 566 -31.08 27.45 18.59
N GLU A 567 -30.74 28.21 19.63
CA GLU A 567 -30.32 29.60 19.51
C GLU A 567 -28.92 29.69 18.89
N HIS A 568 -27.98 28.89 19.39
CA HIS A 568 -26.64 28.79 18.83
C HIS A 568 -26.65 28.28 17.39
N ALA A 569 -27.49 27.27 17.09
CA ALA A 569 -27.64 26.75 15.74
C ALA A 569 -28.20 27.82 14.78
N SER A 570 -29.17 28.61 15.24
CA SER A 570 -29.73 29.73 14.48
C SER A 570 -28.71 30.83 14.19
N ALA A 571 -27.85 31.15 15.15
CA ALA A 571 -26.75 32.10 14.96
C ALA A 571 -25.73 31.62 13.92
N VAL A 572 -25.36 30.33 13.95
CA VAL A 572 -24.46 29.72 12.95
C VAL A 572 -25.11 29.72 11.56
N ALA A 573 -26.40 29.35 11.46
CA ALA A 573 -27.14 29.37 10.21
C ALA A 573 -27.22 30.77 9.60
N GLY A 574 -27.55 31.78 10.41
CA GLY A 574 -27.62 33.17 9.98
C GLY A 574 -26.28 33.72 9.50
N ARG A 575 -25.17 33.32 10.16
CA ARG A 575 -23.81 33.66 9.72
C ARG A 575 -23.50 33.07 8.34
N ILE A 576 -23.78 31.79 8.13
CA ILE A 576 -23.56 31.12 6.83
C ILE A 576 -24.41 31.79 5.73
N GLN A 577 -25.69 32.03 5.99
CA GLN A 577 -26.60 32.70 5.05
C GLN A 577 -26.11 34.10 4.65
N ARG A 578 -25.62 34.87 5.62
CA ARG A 578 -25.07 36.22 5.36
C ARG A 578 -23.81 36.14 4.50
N SER A 579 -22.86 35.28 4.86
CA SER A 579 -21.61 35.11 4.12
C SER A 579 -21.83 34.67 2.67
N VAL A 580 -22.80 33.77 2.42
CA VAL A 580 -23.18 33.36 1.06
C VAL A 580 -23.75 34.55 0.28
N ARG A 581 -24.65 35.34 0.89
CA ARG A 581 -25.25 36.53 0.26
C ARG A 581 -24.20 37.59 -0.09
N GLU A 582 -23.25 37.83 0.80
CA GLU A 582 -22.17 38.81 0.61
C GLU A 582 -21.25 38.45 -0.56
N LYS A 583 -21.14 37.17 -0.90
CA LYS A 583 -20.25 36.70 -1.96
C LYS A 583 -20.77 36.94 -3.38
N LYS A 584 -22.01 37.43 -3.53
CA LYS A 584 -22.64 37.82 -4.80
C LYS A 584 -22.49 36.78 -5.91
N MET A 585 -22.74 35.51 -5.57
CA MET A 585 -22.70 34.38 -6.50
C MET A 585 -23.97 34.34 -7.37
N GLY A 586 -24.22 35.42 -8.12
CA GLY A 586 -25.49 35.65 -8.81
C GLY A 586 -26.67 35.83 -7.84
N ASN A 587 -27.85 35.34 -8.22
CA ASN A 587 -29.07 35.33 -7.40
C ASN A 587 -29.16 34.08 -6.49
N VAL A 588 -28.09 33.29 -6.36
CA VAL A 588 -28.09 32.06 -5.56
C VAL A 588 -28.15 32.41 -4.08
N GLY A 589 -29.28 32.09 -3.46
CA GLY A 589 -29.49 32.15 -2.02
C GLY A 589 -29.18 30.81 -1.35
N ILE A 590 -29.29 30.77 -0.02
CA ILE A 590 -29.27 29.52 0.73
C ILE A 590 -30.40 29.53 1.77
N SER A 591 -31.21 28.47 1.77
CA SER A 591 -32.26 28.22 2.76
C SER A 591 -31.76 27.24 3.81
N ALA A 592 -32.26 27.37 5.04
CA ALA A 592 -31.81 26.58 6.17
C ALA A 592 -33.01 26.04 6.97
N GLY A 593 -32.97 24.75 7.31
CA GLY A 593 -33.84 24.11 8.29
C GLY A 593 -33.01 23.68 9.49
N ILE A 594 -33.51 23.94 10.69
CA ILE A 594 -32.78 23.70 11.94
C ILE A 594 -33.63 22.80 12.82
N ALA A 595 -33.01 21.81 13.46
CA ALA A 595 -33.63 20.99 14.49
C ALA A 595 -32.70 20.81 15.69
N GLU A 596 -33.29 20.64 16.87
CA GLU A 596 -32.61 20.20 18.09
C GLU A 596 -32.94 18.73 18.35
N TYR A 597 -31.95 17.94 18.76
CA TYR A 597 -32.10 16.50 18.97
C TYR A 597 -32.96 16.19 20.20
N ASN A 598 -34.00 15.37 20.00
CA ASN A 598 -34.80 14.81 21.08
C ASN A 598 -34.50 13.30 21.24
N PRO A 599 -33.90 12.86 22.36
CA PRO A 599 -33.57 11.45 22.62
C PRO A 599 -34.78 10.47 22.62
N GLU A 600 -35.99 10.99 22.80
CA GLU A 600 -37.24 10.22 22.84
C GLU A 600 -37.84 9.97 21.44
N SER A 601 -37.57 10.87 20.47
CA SER A 601 -38.09 10.78 19.10
C SER A 601 -37.17 9.97 18.16
N GLY A 602 -35.90 9.80 18.53
CA GLY A 602 -34.93 9.04 17.74
C GLY A 602 -34.33 9.80 16.55
N MET A 603 -33.47 9.12 15.80
CA MET A 603 -32.64 9.75 14.75
C MET A 603 -33.43 10.13 13.49
N GLU A 604 -34.37 9.28 13.07
CA GLU A 604 -35.16 9.52 11.86
C GLU A 604 -36.00 10.79 12.00
N ASP A 605 -36.68 10.96 13.14
CA ASP A 605 -37.45 12.16 13.45
C ASP A 605 -36.57 13.42 13.55
N PHE A 606 -35.34 13.29 14.03
CA PHE A 606 -34.40 14.41 14.12
C PHE A 606 -34.04 14.98 12.74
N ILE A 607 -33.68 14.11 11.79
CA ILE A 607 -33.38 14.51 10.41
C ILE A 607 -34.65 15.03 9.74
N LYS A 608 -35.78 14.34 9.92
CA LYS A 608 -37.07 14.73 9.34
C LYS A 608 -37.51 16.12 9.81
N THR A 609 -37.35 16.43 11.10
CA THR A 609 -37.69 17.75 11.64
C THR A 609 -36.86 18.87 10.99
N ALA A 610 -35.57 18.62 10.76
CA ALA A 610 -34.72 19.59 10.06
C ALA A 610 -35.12 19.76 8.58
N ASP A 611 -35.54 18.67 7.93
CA ASP A 611 -35.99 18.66 6.54
C ASP A 611 -37.34 19.39 6.38
N ASP A 612 -38.30 19.13 7.26
CA ASP A 612 -39.59 19.83 7.32
C ASP A 612 -39.40 21.33 7.54
N ALA A 613 -38.47 21.73 8.42
CA ALA A 613 -38.11 23.13 8.63
C ALA A 613 -37.49 23.78 7.39
N LEU A 614 -36.62 23.06 6.67
CA LEU A 614 -36.01 23.53 5.43
C LEU A 614 -37.06 23.71 4.33
N TYR A 615 -38.01 22.77 4.23
CA TYR A 615 -39.11 22.82 3.28
C TYR A 615 -40.02 24.05 3.50
N GLU A 616 -40.36 24.37 4.75
CA GLU A 616 -41.13 25.58 5.07
C GLU A 616 -40.32 26.86 4.78
N ALA A 617 -39.02 26.88 5.07
CA ALA A 617 -38.15 28.00 4.73
C ALA A 617 -38.12 28.28 3.21
N LYS A 618 -38.07 27.23 2.38
CA LYS A 618 -38.15 27.34 0.92
C LYS A 618 -39.49 27.89 0.43
N LYS A 619 -40.62 27.43 1.00
CA LYS A 619 -41.95 27.91 0.64
C LYS A 619 -42.12 29.41 0.92
N LEU A 620 -41.61 29.90 2.05
CA LEU A 620 -41.73 31.30 2.44
C LEU A 620 -40.97 32.23 1.47
N LYS A 621 -39.80 31.82 0.98
CA LYS A 621 -39.06 32.56 -0.06
C LYS A 621 -39.74 32.47 -1.44
N GLY A 622 -40.28 31.31 -1.81
CA GLY A 622 -41.03 31.12 -3.07
C GLY A 622 -42.35 31.90 -3.16
N ARG A 623 -42.86 32.42 -2.04
CA ARG A 623 -44.09 33.23 -1.97
C ARG A 623 -43.88 34.75 -2.11
N GLY A 624 -42.66 35.22 -2.40
CA GLY A 624 -42.43 36.62 -2.73
C GLY A 624 -42.78 37.60 -1.60
N VAL A 625 -42.43 37.28 -0.35
CA VAL A 625 -42.55 38.27 0.73
C VAL A 625 -41.23 39.06 0.82
N ASN A 626 -41.23 40.22 0.17
CA ASN A 626 -40.35 41.33 0.52
C ASN A 626 -40.59 41.66 2.00
N ILE A 627 -39.60 41.41 2.85
CA ILE A 627 -39.54 42.02 4.17
C ILE A 627 -38.33 42.95 4.16
N LYS A 628 -38.63 44.22 4.40
CA LYS A 628 -37.72 45.37 4.47
C LYS A 628 -36.59 45.18 5.49
#